data_AF-A0A6P3USX2-F1
#
_entry.id   AF-A0A6P3USX2-F1
#
_cell.length_a   1.000
_cell.length_b   1.000
_cell.length_c   1.000
_cell.angle_alpha   90.00
_cell.angle_beta   90.00
_cell.angle_gamma   90.00
#
_symmetry.space_group_name_H-M   'P 1'
#
loop_
_entity.id
_entity.type
_entity.pdbx_description
1 polymer ?
#
loop_
_entity_poly.entity_id
_entity_poly.type
_entity_poly.pdbx_seq_one_letter_code
_entity_poly.pdbx_strand_id
1 'polypeptide(L)'
;MNILPKKRWHVRTKENIARVRRDEAKAAEEERLKQERIQKAETEARINLLREKARSKYDGRTEALKSDTDASSSKWDHVNFFAELEQGKLDYNKPNAEHEKEKKEEKEKYEKQIGYLTYLGQDTNEATGRKNWYEELPERLRDTGKDVEVQVEKKTLHDPIHDIKKYLNIMGSGSIEKCIKIRTGTIKRKRDDSDESDDSDHEKFSKKHRHKKSKKHKKHKNKERQNVEKPSIDVEKLRAERLLREQTEKLRTEALLAKLRGDPVPTVAPKTPPKSIIKQKYNSQFFPEIARQNAERTPSVHPMREQ
;
A
#
# COMPACT_ATOMS: atom_id res chain seq x y z
N MET A 1 2.60 -10.28 -29.82
CA MET A 1 1.21 -9.75 -29.99
C MET A 1 0.50 -9.78 -28.64
N ASN A 2 0.11 -8.63 -28.08
CA ASN A 2 -0.67 -8.61 -26.83
C ASN A 2 -2.17 -8.78 -27.13
N ILE A 3 -2.80 -9.81 -26.55
CA ILE A 3 -4.23 -10.13 -26.74
C ILE A 3 -5.10 -9.74 -25.54
N LEU A 4 -4.51 -9.35 -24.39
CA LEU A 4 -5.22 -9.03 -23.15
C LEU A 4 -6.25 -7.88 -23.32
N PRO A 5 -5.94 -6.76 -24.02
CA PRO A 5 -6.89 -5.67 -24.24
C PRO A 5 -8.17 -6.08 -25.00
N LYS A 6 -8.16 -7.22 -25.69
CA LYS A 6 -9.32 -7.76 -26.43
C LYS A 6 -10.15 -8.74 -25.60
N LYS A 7 -9.84 -8.92 -24.30
CA LYS A 7 -10.55 -9.83 -23.40
C LYS A 7 -11.42 -9.06 -22.43
N ARG A 8 -12.71 -9.40 -22.36
CA ARG A 8 -13.70 -8.74 -21.49
C ARG A 8 -13.41 -8.87 -19.99
N TRP A 9 -12.58 -9.84 -19.58
CA TRP A 9 -12.14 -10.01 -18.19
C TRP A 9 -10.89 -9.18 -17.82
N HIS A 10 -10.26 -8.49 -18.77
CA HIS A 10 -9.01 -7.79 -18.51
C HIS A 10 -9.24 -6.57 -17.60
N VAL A 11 -8.71 -6.63 -16.38
CA VAL A 11 -8.94 -5.67 -15.29
C VAL A 11 -8.65 -4.21 -15.70
N ARG A 12 -7.64 -3.99 -16.56
CA ARG A 12 -7.21 -2.66 -17.00
C ARG A 12 -8.04 -2.06 -18.16
N THR A 13 -9.10 -2.72 -18.63
CA THR A 13 -10.00 -2.10 -19.62
C THR A 13 -10.85 -1.01 -18.97
N LYS A 14 -11.12 0.07 -19.70
CA LYS A 14 -11.90 1.22 -19.21
C LYS A 14 -13.28 0.79 -18.66
N GLU A 15 -13.93 -0.17 -19.32
CA GLU A 15 -15.22 -0.74 -18.91
C GLU A 15 -15.17 -1.42 -17.53
N ASN A 16 -14.13 -2.25 -17.29
CA ASN A 16 -14.00 -2.97 -16.02
C ASN A 16 -13.63 -2.02 -14.89
N ILE A 17 -12.73 -1.06 -15.12
CA ILE A 17 -12.39 -0.03 -14.12
C ILE A 17 -13.64 0.82 -13.79
N ALA A 18 -14.44 1.21 -14.80
CA ALA A 18 -15.68 1.96 -14.57
C ALA A 18 -16.76 1.15 -13.84
N ARG A 19 -16.78 -0.17 -14.01
CA ARG A 19 -17.64 -1.06 -13.22
C ARG A 19 -17.17 -1.12 -11.77
N VAL A 20 -15.88 -1.39 -11.53
CA VAL A 20 -15.28 -1.41 -10.18
C VAL A 20 -15.57 -0.11 -9.43
N ARG A 21 -15.34 1.06 -10.06
CA ARG A 21 -15.66 2.36 -9.45
C ARG A 21 -17.14 2.55 -9.10
N ARG A 22 -18.07 2.00 -9.89
CA ARG A 22 -19.51 2.05 -9.57
C ARG A 22 -19.83 1.17 -8.37
N ASP A 23 -19.25 -0.03 -8.33
CA ASP A 23 -19.44 -0.99 -7.25
C ASP A 23 -18.82 -0.45 -5.93
N GLU A 24 -17.65 0.20 -6.01
CA GLU A 24 -16.98 0.93 -4.92
C GLU A 24 -17.80 2.14 -4.44
N ALA A 25 -18.28 3.00 -5.35
CA ALA A 25 -19.10 4.16 -5.01
C ALA A 25 -20.41 3.75 -4.32
N LYS A 26 -21.08 2.71 -4.83
CA LYS A 26 -22.30 2.16 -4.20
C LYS A 26 -22.03 1.62 -2.80
N ALA A 27 -20.91 0.92 -2.61
CA ALA A 27 -20.52 0.42 -1.28
C ALA A 27 -20.26 1.58 -0.30
N ALA A 28 -19.61 2.66 -0.75
CA ALA A 28 -19.37 3.86 0.05
C ALA A 28 -20.67 4.62 0.39
N GLU A 29 -21.61 4.75 -0.56
CA GLU A 29 -22.95 5.33 -0.31
C GLU A 29 -23.75 4.50 0.71
N GLU A 30 -23.76 3.17 0.57
CA GLU A 30 -24.44 2.28 1.52
C GLU A 30 -23.81 2.32 2.93
N GLU A 31 -22.48 2.51 3.03
CA GLU A 31 -21.82 2.70 4.32
C GLU A 31 -22.17 4.05 4.94
N ARG A 32 -22.13 5.14 4.17
CA ARG A 32 -22.52 6.48 4.62
C ARG A 32 -23.95 6.51 5.15
N LEU A 33 -24.91 5.92 4.44
CA LEU A 33 -26.31 5.85 4.89
C LEU A 33 -26.47 5.05 6.20
N LYS A 34 -25.62 4.03 6.43
CA LYS A 34 -25.58 3.30 7.72
C LYS A 34 -24.99 4.16 8.83
N GLN A 35 -23.90 4.86 8.57
CA GLN A 35 -23.27 5.78 9.54
C GLN A 35 -24.22 6.93 9.91
N GLU A 36 -24.88 7.56 8.94
CA GLU A 36 -25.88 8.61 9.16
C GLU A 36 -27.08 8.10 9.98
N ARG A 37 -27.54 6.86 9.74
CA ARG A 37 -28.56 6.22 10.59
C ARG A 37 -28.08 5.96 12.02
N ILE A 38 -26.83 5.52 12.21
CA ILE A 38 -26.24 5.29 13.53
C ILE A 38 -26.12 6.61 14.30
N GLN A 39 -25.57 7.66 13.69
CA GLN A 39 -25.45 8.99 14.28
C GLN A 39 -26.81 9.59 14.64
N LYS A 40 -27.82 9.40 13.78
CA LYS A 40 -29.20 9.81 14.08
C LYS A 40 -29.77 9.06 15.30
N ALA A 41 -29.62 7.73 15.36
CA ALA A 41 -30.06 6.95 16.50
C ALA A 41 -29.32 7.32 17.80
N GLU A 42 -28.02 7.60 17.73
CA GLU A 42 -27.20 8.02 18.87
C GLU A 42 -27.61 9.41 19.39
N THR A 43 -27.81 10.37 18.48
CA THR A 43 -28.28 11.72 18.85
C THR A 43 -29.70 11.70 19.42
N GLU A 44 -30.62 10.92 18.83
CA GLU A 44 -31.97 10.71 19.36
C GLU A 44 -31.95 10.04 20.75
N ALA A 45 -31.15 8.98 20.94
CA ALA A 45 -30.99 8.32 22.23
C ALA A 45 -30.41 9.26 23.30
N ARG A 46 -29.38 10.06 22.95
CA ARG A 46 -28.80 11.08 23.83
C ARG A 46 -29.81 12.16 24.22
N ILE A 47 -30.62 12.62 23.27
CA ILE A 47 -31.69 13.60 23.52
C ILE A 47 -32.76 13.00 24.44
N ASN A 48 -33.18 11.76 24.20
CA ASN A 48 -34.18 11.10 25.03
C ASN A 48 -33.69 10.88 26.47
N LEU A 49 -32.45 10.43 26.67
CA LEU A 49 -31.83 10.31 27.99
C LEU A 49 -31.75 11.66 28.72
N LEU A 50 -31.43 12.76 28.01
CA LEU A 50 -31.43 14.11 28.58
C LEU A 50 -32.86 14.58 28.94
N ARG A 51 -33.86 14.28 28.11
CA ARG A 51 -35.28 14.58 28.37
C ARG A 51 -35.81 13.82 29.59
N GLU A 52 -35.51 12.53 29.69
CA GLU A 52 -35.85 11.69 30.85
C GLU A 52 -35.19 12.25 32.12
N LYS A 53 -33.88 12.52 32.08
CA LYS A 53 -33.14 13.10 33.21
C LYS A 53 -33.66 14.48 33.63
N ALA A 54 -34.15 15.29 32.68
CA ALA A 54 -34.80 16.56 32.99
C ALA A 54 -36.16 16.35 33.67
N ARG A 55 -37.00 15.46 33.13
CA ARG A 55 -38.31 15.10 33.74
C ARG A 55 -38.15 14.56 35.15
N SER A 56 -37.23 13.63 35.39
CA SER A 56 -36.95 13.10 36.74
C SER A 56 -36.48 14.17 37.74
N LYS A 57 -35.85 15.25 37.27
CA LYS A 57 -35.35 16.35 38.12
C LYS A 57 -36.38 17.42 38.43
N TYR A 58 -37.20 17.79 37.45
CA TYR A 58 -38.08 18.98 37.54
C TYR A 58 -39.58 18.64 37.65
N ASP A 59 -40.01 17.51 37.08
CA ASP A 59 -41.43 17.16 36.94
C ASP A 59 -41.88 16.13 38.01
N GLY A 60 -40.95 15.43 38.67
CA GLY A 60 -41.22 14.38 39.67
C GLY A 60 -41.97 13.14 39.14
N ARG A 61 -42.39 13.19 37.87
CA ARG A 61 -43.31 12.26 37.20
C ARG A 61 -42.59 11.04 36.64
N THR A 62 -41.92 10.26 37.49
CA THR A 62 -41.24 9.02 37.05
C THR A 62 -42.21 7.85 36.83
N GLU A 63 -43.34 7.80 37.54
CA GLU A 63 -44.25 6.65 37.57
C GLU A 63 -45.63 6.87 36.91
N ALA A 64 -45.86 8.05 36.31
CA ALA A 64 -47.17 8.43 35.80
C ALA A 64 -47.14 8.94 34.35
N LEU A 65 -46.87 8.03 33.39
CA LEU A 65 -47.70 7.90 32.17
C LEU A 65 -47.45 6.59 31.38
N LYS A 66 -48.31 5.60 31.62
CA LYS A 66 -48.79 4.65 30.59
C LYS A 66 -50.29 4.87 30.28
N SER A 67 -50.82 6.02 30.68
CA SER A 67 -52.26 6.33 30.68
C SER A 67 -52.51 7.79 30.28
N ASP A 68 -52.85 7.96 29.01
CA ASP A 68 -53.98 8.75 28.50
C ASP A 68 -54.19 10.26 28.77
N THR A 69 -54.63 10.88 27.67
CA THR A 69 -55.62 11.98 27.52
C THR A 69 -55.30 13.44 27.92
N ASP A 70 -55.40 14.29 26.90
CA ASP A 70 -56.15 15.56 26.79
C ASP A 70 -56.67 16.29 28.04
N ALA A 71 -56.21 17.54 28.20
CA ALA A 71 -56.98 18.77 28.55
C ALA A 71 -55.98 19.96 28.55
N SER A 72 -56.06 20.99 27.69
CA SER A 72 -57.10 22.00 27.44
C SER A 72 -57.08 23.22 28.38
N SER A 73 -56.92 24.42 27.78
CA SER A 73 -57.11 25.78 28.33
C SER A 73 -56.12 26.24 29.43
N SER A 74 -55.53 27.43 29.40
CA SER A 74 -56.23 28.73 29.29
C SER A 74 -55.34 29.88 28.78
N LYS A 75 -56.01 30.96 28.36
CA LYS A 75 -55.49 32.07 27.58
C LYS A 75 -54.82 33.15 28.44
N TRP A 76 -53.55 32.96 28.77
CA TRP A 76 -52.64 34.06 29.13
C TRP A 76 -51.65 34.17 27.96
N ASP A 77 -51.52 35.34 27.36
CA ASP A 77 -50.57 35.53 26.25
C ASP A 77 -49.15 35.39 26.82
N HIS A 78 -48.57 34.20 26.62
CA HIS A 78 -47.23 33.87 27.08
C HIS A 78 -46.24 34.82 26.41
N VAL A 79 -45.38 35.46 27.20
CA VAL A 79 -44.27 36.25 26.66
C VAL A 79 -43.30 35.28 25.99
N ASN A 80 -43.52 35.03 24.70
CA ASN A 80 -42.72 34.14 23.89
C ASN A 80 -41.34 34.77 23.68
N PHE A 81 -40.42 34.56 24.64
CA PHE A 81 -38.99 34.88 24.49
C PHE A 81 -38.37 34.24 23.24
N PHE A 82 -39.01 33.20 22.69
CA PHE A 82 -38.61 32.50 21.47
C PHE A 82 -39.43 32.90 20.22
N ALA A 83 -40.36 33.86 20.30
CA ALA A 83 -41.14 34.30 19.13
C ALA A 83 -40.24 34.83 18.00
N GLU A 84 -39.19 35.58 18.33
CA GLU A 84 -38.23 36.10 17.34
C GLU A 84 -37.36 34.98 16.72
N LEU A 85 -37.28 33.83 17.40
CA LEU A 85 -36.62 32.61 16.97
C LEU A 85 -37.51 31.79 16.03
N GLU A 86 -38.78 31.60 16.41
CA GLU A 86 -39.81 30.89 15.63
C GLU A 86 -40.22 31.68 14.37
N GLN A 87 -40.16 33.01 14.43
CA GLN A 87 -40.31 33.90 13.27
C GLN A 87 -39.08 33.93 12.35
N GLY A 88 -38.05 33.13 12.61
CA GLY A 88 -36.87 32.98 11.74
C GLY A 88 -35.99 34.22 11.62
N LYS A 89 -36.08 35.15 12.57
CA LYS A 89 -35.29 36.39 12.56
C LYS A 89 -33.86 36.20 13.09
N LEU A 90 -33.63 35.11 13.81
CA LEU A 90 -32.36 34.76 14.46
C LEU A 90 -31.87 33.41 13.93
N ASP A 91 -31.13 33.44 12.81
CA ASP A 91 -30.60 32.26 12.14
C ASP A 91 -29.46 31.59 12.95
N TYR A 92 -29.78 30.70 13.88
CA TYR A 92 -28.80 29.80 14.52
C TYR A 92 -28.11 28.85 13.51
N ASN A 93 -28.65 28.74 12.29
CA ASN A 93 -28.08 27.98 11.18
C ASN A 93 -27.22 28.81 10.22
N LYS A 94 -27.01 30.12 10.46
CA LYS A 94 -26.08 30.91 9.65
C LYS A 94 -24.65 30.56 10.10
N PRO A 95 -23.86 29.79 9.32
CA PRO A 95 -22.50 29.47 9.72
C PRO A 95 -21.70 30.76 9.81
N ASN A 96 -20.77 30.84 10.78
CA ASN A 96 -19.86 31.99 10.83
C ASN A 96 -19.13 32.11 9.48
N ALA A 97 -19.27 33.26 8.82
CA ALA A 97 -18.70 33.52 7.51
C ALA A 97 -17.16 33.45 7.53
N GLU A 98 -16.53 33.61 8.69
CA GLU A 98 -15.09 33.41 8.90
C GLU A 98 -14.73 31.92 8.95
N HIS A 99 -15.53 31.10 9.63
CA HIS A 99 -15.30 29.65 9.77
C HIS A 99 -15.46 28.89 8.42
N GLU A 100 -16.35 29.33 7.54
CA GLU A 100 -16.43 28.75 6.19
C GLU A 100 -15.27 29.21 5.27
N LYS A 101 -14.70 30.40 5.50
CA LYS A 101 -13.45 30.83 4.84
C LYS A 101 -12.27 30.02 5.36
N GLU A 102 -12.13 29.87 6.68
CA GLU A 102 -11.09 29.09 7.34
C GLU A 102 -11.07 27.65 6.82
N LYS A 103 -12.22 26.95 6.82
CA LYS A 103 -12.34 25.61 6.23
C LYS A 103 -11.99 25.56 4.74
N LYS A 104 -12.26 26.63 3.99
CA LYS A 104 -11.91 26.69 2.56
C LYS A 104 -10.40 26.84 2.40
N GLU A 105 -9.79 27.72 3.18
CA GLU A 105 -8.33 27.85 3.22
C GLU A 105 -7.63 26.58 3.71
N GLU A 106 -8.16 25.87 4.71
CA GLU A 106 -7.65 24.57 5.15
C GLU A 106 -7.69 23.53 4.03
N LYS A 107 -8.80 23.46 3.28
CA LYS A 107 -8.91 22.60 2.09
C LYS A 107 -7.92 23.01 1.02
N GLU A 108 -7.81 24.31 0.69
CA GLU A 108 -6.85 24.81 -0.30
C GLU A 108 -5.38 24.56 0.14
N LYS A 109 -5.07 24.70 1.44
CA LYS A 109 -3.76 24.36 2.04
C LYS A 109 -3.48 22.85 1.94
N TYR A 110 -4.45 22.00 2.25
CA TYR A 110 -4.35 20.54 2.17
C TYR A 110 -4.24 20.04 0.72
N GLU A 111 -5.06 20.57 -0.19
CA GLU A 111 -5.01 20.28 -1.62
C GLU A 111 -3.70 20.75 -2.24
N LYS A 112 -3.17 21.91 -1.81
CA LYS A 112 -1.83 22.38 -2.20
C LYS A 112 -0.72 21.50 -1.62
N GLN A 113 -0.84 21.05 -0.37
CA GLN A 113 0.12 20.16 0.29
C GLN A 113 0.19 18.76 -0.36
N ILE A 114 -0.94 18.27 -0.88
CA ILE A 114 -1.00 17.00 -1.64
C ILE A 114 -0.69 17.18 -3.13
N GLY A 115 -0.73 18.41 -3.65
CA GLY A 115 -0.54 18.71 -5.07
C GLY A 115 -1.79 18.49 -5.94
N TYR A 116 -2.98 18.45 -5.33
CA TYR A 116 -4.25 18.57 -6.05
C TYR A 116 -4.49 19.99 -6.56
N LEU A 117 -4.13 21.00 -5.77
CA LEU A 117 -4.29 22.42 -6.10
C LEU A 117 -2.92 23.07 -6.32
N THR A 118 -2.40 22.93 -7.54
CA THR A 118 -1.16 23.60 -7.98
C THR A 118 -1.52 24.85 -8.77
N TYR A 119 -1.22 26.03 -8.21
CA TYR A 119 -1.39 27.28 -8.95
C TYR A 119 -0.27 27.44 -9.96
N LEU A 120 -0.65 27.61 -11.23
CA LEU A 120 0.28 27.91 -12.32
C LEU A 120 1.12 29.14 -11.98
N GLY A 121 2.45 28.98 -11.94
CA GLY A 121 3.39 30.06 -11.62
C GLY A 121 4.02 29.99 -10.22
N GLN A 122 3.57 29.12 -9.30
CA GLN A 122 4.17 29.05 -7.95
C GLN A 122 5.57 28.41 -7.92
N ASP A 123 5.83 27.45 -8.80
CA ASP A 123 7.11 26.73 -8.89
C ASP A 123 8.06 27.32 -9.97
N THR A 124 7.80 28.55 -10.46
CA THR A 124 8.72 29.16 -11.42
C THR A 124 10.04 29.53 -10.74
N ASN A 125 11.12 29.42 -11.52
CA ASN A 125 12.48 29.75 -11.09
C ASN A 125 12.59 31.23 -10.62
N GLU A 126 11.82 32.11 -11.26
CA GLU A 126 11.66 33.53 -10.88
C GLU A 126 11.03 33.70 -9.50
N ALA A 127 9.93 32.98 -9.20
CA ALA A 127 9.23 33.08 -7.92
C ALA A 127 9.99 32.40 -6.76
N THR A 128 10.74 31.33 -7.06
CA THR A 128 11.52 30.58 -6.07
C THR A 128 12.96 31.09 -5.90
N GLY A 129 13.39 32.05 -6.72
CA GLY A 129 14.76 32.58 -6.75
C GLY A 129 15.83 31.55 -7.14
N ARG A 130 15.42 30.38 -7.65
CA ARG A 130 16.33 29.31 -8.06
C ARG A 130 16.80 29.56 -9.49
N LYS A 131 18.11 29.50 -9.73
CA LYS A 131 18.65 29.49 -11.08
C LYS A 131 18.69 28.08 -11.63
N ASN A 132 18.43 27.95 -12.93
CA ASN A 132 18.57 26.68 -13.62
C ASN A 132 20.06 26.34 -13.86
N TRP A 133 20.36 25.05 -13.99
CA TRP A 133 21.71 24.56 -14.29
C TRP A 133 22.31 25.08 -15.61
N TYR A 134 21.48 25.64 -16.50
CA TYR A 134 21.88 26.27 -17.75
C TYR A 134 22.01 27.81 -17.67
N GLU A 135 21.46 28.44 -16.63
CA GLU A 135 21.63 29.89 -16.36
C GLU A 135 22.93 30.17 -15.61
N GLU A 136 23.43 29.18 -14.88
CA GLU A 136 24.69 29.27 -14.15
C GLU A 136 25.77 28.40 -14.80
N LEU A 137 26.85 29.04 -15.27
CA LEU A 137 28.02 28.33 -15.81
C LEU A 137 28.63 27.42 -14.72
N PRO A 138 28.99 26.16 -15.06
CA PRO A 138 29.60 25.23 -14.11
C PRO A 138 30.81 25.83 -13.39
N GLU A 139 30.89 25.60 -12.09
CA GLU A 139 31.95 26.12 -11.20
C GLU A 139 33.37 25.89 -11.73
N ARG A 140 33.61 24.74 -12.40
CA ARG A 140 34.88 24.38 -13.06
C ARG A 140 35.31 25.33 -14.19
N LEU A 141 34.39 26.12 -14.76
CA LEU A 141 34.69 27.16 -15.75
C LEU A 141 34.96 28.53 -15.11
N ARG A 142 34.62 28.71 -13.83
CA ARG A 142 34.84 29.97 -13.09
C ARG A 142 36.14 29.93 -12.29
N ASP A 143 36.49 28.78 -11.73
CA ASP A 143 37.72 28.57 -10.97
C ASP A 143 38.94 28.31 -11.88
N THR A 144 39.52 29.38 -12.43
CA THR A 144 40.76 29.32 -13.25
C THR A 144 42.02 28.93 -12.46
N GLY A 145 41.95 28.90 -11.13
CA GLY A 145 43.11 28.73 -10.24
C GLY A 145 43.32 27.32 -9.66
N LYS A 146 42.46 26.34 -9.96
CA LYS A 146 42.49 25.01 -9.32
C LYS A 146 42.15 23.90 -10.32
N ASP A 147 43.14 23.48 -11.11
CA ASP A 147 43.06 22.24 -11.91
C ASP A 147 43.24 21.01 -10.99
N VAL A 148 42.34 20.88 -10.00
CA VAL A 148 42.32 19.79 -9.03
C VAL A 148 41.46 18.68 -9.59
N GLU A 149 42.10 17.57 -9.96
CA GLU A 149 41.43 16.46 -10.60
C GLU A 149 40.28 15.91 -9.73
N VAL A 150 39.05 16.04 -10.22
CA VAL A 150 37.87 15.62 -9.48
C VAL A 150 37.82 14.08 -9.37
N GLN A 151 37.65 13.58 -8.15
CA GLN A 151 37.47 12.16 -7.80
C GLN A 151 38.68 11.24 -8.13
N VAL A 152 39.92 11.70 -7.86
CA VAL A 152 41.16 10.89 -7.98
C VAL A 152 41.00 9.48 -7.39
N GLU A 153 40.48 9.36 -6.16
CA GLU A 153 40.31 8.06 -5.48
C GLU A 153 39.39 7.10 -6.26
N LYS A 154 38.32 7.61 -6.88
CA LYS A 154 37.48 6.75 -7.72
C LYS A 154 38.19 6.37 -9.02
N LYS A 155 38.97 7.29 -9.60
CA LYS A 155 39.74 7.02 -10.82
C LYS A 155 40.81 5.94 -10.56
N THR A 156 41.53 5.99 -9.44
CA THR A 156 42.51 4.95 -9.07
C THR A 156 41.84 3.62 -8.72
N LEU A 157 40.66 3.64 -8.09
CA LEU A 157 39.90 2.41 -7.79
C LEU A 157 39.30 1.72 -9.02
N HIS A 158 38.90 2.48 -10.05
CA HIS A 158 38.32 1.94 -11.29
C HIS A 158 39.37 1.80 -12.43
N ASP A 159 40.64 2.07 -12.15
CA ASP A 159 41.72 1.91 -13.11
C ASP A 159 42.17 0.43 -13.18
N PRO A 160 41.99 -0.26 -14.33
CA PRO A 160 42.33 -1.67 -14.46
C PRO A 160 43.83 -1.95 -14.26
N ILE A 161 44.72 -0.97 -14.37
CA ILE A 161 46.14 -1.12 -14.08
C ILE A 161 46.35 -1.54 -12.60
N HIS A 162 45.55 -1.03 -11.68
CA HIS A 162 45.66 -1.36 -10.26
C HIS A 162 45.25 -2.81 -9.99
N ASP A 163 44.24 -3.32 -10.69
CA ASP A 163 43.84 -4.72 -10.59
C ASP A 163 44.84 -5.66 -11.27
N ILE A 164 45.33 -5.32 -12.46
CA ILE A 164 46.40 -6.07 -13.14
C ILE A 164 47.64 -6.19 -12.25
N LYS A 165 48.05 -5.11 -11.57
CA LYS A 165 49.17 -5.14 -10.61
C LYS A 165 48.92 -6.09 -9.43
N LYS A 166 47.71 -6.10 -8.86
CA LYS A 166 47.33 -7.06 -7.79
C LYS A 166 47.41 -8.50 -8.30
N TYR A 167 46.83 -8.79 -9.48
CA TYR A 167 46.86 -10.13 -10.07
C TYR A 167 48.28 -10.61 -10.40
N LEU A 168 49.13 -9.76 -10.99
CA LEU A 168 50.53 -10.10 -11.28
C LEU A 168 51.35 -10.40 -10.02
N ASN A 169 51.06 -9.70 -8.92
CA ASN A 169 51.70 -9.95 -7.62
C ASN A 169 51.23 -11.29 -7.01
N ILE A 170 49.92 -11.58 -7.06
CA ILE A 170 49.33 -12.86 -6.60
C ILE A 170 49.84 -14.04 -7.43
N MET A 171 49.98 -13.86 -8.75
CA MET A 171 50.49 -14.87 -9.69
C MET A 171 52.02 -15.09 -9.60
N GLY A 172 52.72 -14.46 -8.65
CA GLY A 172 54.16 -14.64 -8.44
C GLY A 172 55.06 -14.09 -9.57
N SER A 173 54.48 -13.39 -10.55
CA SER A 173 55.20 -12.82 -11.71
C SER A 173 56.03 -11.56 -11.39
N GLY A 174 56.12 -11.17 -10.10
CA GLY A 174 56.89 -10.04 -9.56
C GLY A 174 58.42 -10.15 -9.71
N SER A 175 58.93 -10.96 -10.65
CA SER A 175 60.36 -11.03 -11.02
C SER A 175 60.60 -10.59 -12.47
N ILE A 176 59.81 -9.64 -12.97
CA ILE A 176 59.99 -9.00 -14.29
C ILE A 176 60.50 -7.54 -14.17
N GLU A 177 60.89 -7.10 -12.96
CA GLU A 177 61.50 -5.77 -12.69
C GLU A 177 62.90 -5.57 -13.33
N LYS A 178 63.38 -6.48 -14.18
CA LYS A 178 64.67 -6.40 -14.88
C LYS A 178 64.60 -6.24 -16.41
N CYS A 179 63.42 -6.21 -17.05
CA CYS A 179 63.33 -6.17 -18.52
C CYS A 179 62.90 -4.83 -19.16
N ILE A 180 62.50 -3.79 -18.41
CA ILE A 180 62.20 -2.46 -18.98
C ILE A 180 63.02 -1.35 -18.29
N LYS A 181 64.35 -1.55 -18.24
CA LYS A 181 65.35 -0.48 -18.05
C LYS A 181 66.07 -0.18 -19.37
N ILE A 182 65.33 0.04 -20.45
CA ILE A 182 65.91 0.46 -21.74
C ILE A 182 65.10 1.61 -22.34
N ARG A 183 65.79 2.74 -22.55
CA ARG A 183 65.44 3.91 -23.39
C ARG A 183 64.36 4.86 -22.88
N THR A 184 64.80 5.70 -21.95
CA THR A 184 64.69 7.16 -22.16
C THR A 184 65.25 7.50 -23.55
N GLY A 185 64.45 8.16 -24.39
CA GLY A 185 64.85 8.52 -25.76
C GLY A 185 63.92 9.59 -26.33
N THR A 186 64.43 10.82 -26.42
CA THR A 186 63.69 11.97 -26.96
C THR A 186 63.31 11.74 -28.43
N ILE A 187 62.02 11.75 -28.75
CA ILE A 187 61.54 11.93 -30.13
C ILE A 187 60.74 13.23 -30.18
N LYS A 188 61.28 14.19 -30.93
CA LYS A 188 60.65 15.49 -31.16
C LYS A 188 59.53 15.38 -32.20
N ARG A 189 58.59 16.33 -32.09
CA ARG A 189 57.47 16.58 -32.99
C ARG A 189 57.84 16.50 -34.47
N LYS A 190 56.87 16.05 -35.27
CA LYS A 190 56.60 16.56 -36.62
C LYS A 190 55.08 16.68 -36.77
N ARG A 191 54.60 17.89 -37.04
CA ARG A 191 53.35 18.10 -37.80
C ARG A 191 53.71 17.90 -39.27
N ASP A 192 52.75 17.47 -40.07
CA ASP A 192 52.56 18.00 -41.43
C ASP A 192 51.04 17.91 -41.75
N ASP A 193 50.54 18.89 -42.50
CA ASP A 193 49.14 19.10 -42.93
C ASP A 193 48.89 18.41 -44.28
N SER A 194 47.68 17.87 -44.52
CA SER A 194 46.99 17.84 -45.83
C SER A 194 45.58 17.19 -45.76
N ASP A 195 44.56 18.04 -45.71
CA ASP A 195 43.41 18.20 -46.65
C ASP A 195 42.63 17.02 -47.32
N GLU A 196 41.40 17.40 -47.76
CA GLU A 196 40.40 16.69 -48.59
C GLU A 196 39.61 15.52 -47.91
N SER A 197 38.33 15.73 -47.53
CA SER A 197 37.06 15.54 -48.31
C SER A 197 36.66 14.04 -48.43
N ASP A 198 35.43 13.56 -48.63
CA ASP A 198 34.02 14.03 -48.57
C ASP A 198 33.14 12.74 -48.55
N ASP A 199 31.87 12.65 -48.12
CA ASP A 199 30.87 13.57 -47.53
C ASP A 199 29.88 12.72 -46.68
N SER A 200 28.88 13.38 -46.07
CA SER A 200 27.52 12.93 -45.70
C SER A 200 26.90 11.90 -46.70
N ASP A 201 25.88 11.09 -46.41
CA ASP A 201 24.72 11.32 -45.55
C ASP A 201 23.85 10.05 -45.40
N HIS A 202 22.84 10.11 -44.52
CA HIS A 202 21.68 9.22 -44.56
C HIS A 202 20.69 9.63 -45.66
N GLU A 203 20.01 8.69 -46.34
CA GLU A 203 18.56 8.82 -46.56
C GLU A 203 17.86 7.47 -46.85
N LYS A 204 16.53 7.50 -46.74
CA LYS A 204 15.60 6.38 -46.68
C LYS A 204 15.13 5.99 -48.08
N PHE A 205 14.77 4.71 -48.29
CA PHE A 205 13.73 4.39 -49.28
C PHE A 205 12.68 3.39 -48.79
N SER A 206 11.46 3.63 -49.27
CA SER A 206 10.21 2.99 -48.88
C SER A 206 9.96 1.63 -49.54
N LYS A 207 9.01 0.85 -49.00
CA LYS A 207 7.80 0.43 -49.75
C LYS A 207 6.72 -0.20 -48.85
N LYS A 208 5.46 0.09 -49.19
CA LYS A 208 4.24 -0.50 -48.59
C LYS A 208 3.91 -1.82 -49.28
N HIS A 209 3.31 -2.79 -48.59
CA HIS A 209 2.32 -3.68 -49.23
C HIS A 209 1.13 -3.99 -48.31
N ARG A 210 -0.08 -3.82 -48.86
CA ARG A 210 -1.35 -4.27 -48.29
C ARG A 210 -1.59 -5.72 -48.66
N HIS A 211 -2.19 -6.52 -47.78
CA HIS A 211 -3.08 -7.61 -48.22
C HIS A 211 -4.38 -7.65 -47.41
N LYS A 212 -5.50 -7.51 -48.12
CA LYS A 212 -6.82 -7.95 -47.66
C LYS A 212 -6.95 -9.45 -47.95
N LYS A 213 -7.47 -10.24 -47.01
CA LYS A 213 -8.20 -11.47 -47.34
C LYS A 213 -9.35 -11.66 -46.36
N SER A 214 -10.42 -12.29 -46.83
CA SER A 214 -11.77 -12.15 -46.29
C SER A 214 -12.43 -13.50 -46.00
N LYS A 215 -13.52 -13.47 -45.21
CA LYS A 215 -14.57 -14.49 -45.05
C LYS A 215 -14.13 -15.92 -44.62
N LYS A 216 -14.55 -16.32 -43.42
CA LYS A 216 -15.67 -17.29 -43.28
C LYS A 216 -16.25 -17.30 -41.86
N HIS A 217 -17.58 -17.39 -41.76
CA HIS A 217 -18.27 -17.60 -40.49
C HIS A 217 -18.17 -19.06 -40.05
N LYS A 218 -18.11 -19.31 -38.73
CA LYS A 218 -18.52 -20.60 -38.15
C LYS A 218 -19.41 -20.37 -36.93
N LYS A 219 -20.71 -20.63 -37.14
CA LYS A 219 -21.78 -20.56 -36.14
C LYS A 219 -21.61 -21.75 -35.18
N HIS A 220 -21.39 -21.50 -33.89
CA HIS A 220 -21.44 -22.55 -32.88
C HIS A 220 -22.64 -22.35 -31.94
N LYS A 221 -23.35 -23.46 -31.72
CA LYS A 221 -24.62 -23.56 -31.01
C LYS A 221 -24.50 -23.04 -29.58
N ASN A 222 -25.51 -22.28 -29.16
CA ASN A 222 -25.81 -22.11 -27.74
C ASN A 222 -26.09 -23.50 -27.14
N LYS A 223 -25.52 -23.81 -25.99
CA LYS A 223 -25.85 -25.02 -25.23
C LYS A 223 -26.03 -24.60 -23.78
N GLU A 224 -27.29 -24.49 -23.38
CA GLU A 224 -27.65 -24.31 -21.98
C GLU A 224 -26.91 -25.34 -21.14
N ARG A 225 -26.21 -24.84 -20.11
CA ARG A 225 -25.84 -25.66 -18.98
C ARG A 225 -26.70 -25.22 -17.83
N GLN A 226 -27.47 -26.18 -17.33
CA GLN A 226 -28.46 -26.00 -16.28
C GLN A 226 -27.84 -25.32 -15.05
N ASN A 227 -28.67 -24.53 -14.38
CA ASN A 227 -28.35 -23.92 -13.11
C ASN A 227 -28.15 -25.01 -12.05
N VAL A 228 -26.90 -25.44 -11.84
CA VAL A 228 -26.53 -26.21 -10.66
C VAL A 228 -26.24 -25.19 -9.57
N GLU A 229 -27.24 -24.97 -8.71
CA GLU A 229 -27.09 -24.19 -7.50
C GLU A 229 -25.98 -24.82 -6.65
N LYS A 230 -24.81 -24.18 -6.67
CA LYS A 230 -23.78 -24.46 -5.67
C LYS A 230 -24.33 -23.92 -4.35
N PRO A 231 -24.26 -24.67 -3.24
CA PRO A 231 -24.59 -24.10 -1.94
C PRO A 231 -23.71 -22.86 -1.78
N SER A 232 -24.35 -21.71 -1.57
CA SER A 232 -23.63 -20.46 -1.36
C SER A 232 -22.72 -20.66 -0.17
N ILE A 233 -21.40 -20.68 -0.42
CA ILE A 233 -20.41 -20.64 0.64
C ILE A 233 -20.63 -19.31 1.31
N ASP A 234 -21.29 -19.38 2.45
CA ASP A 234 -21.78 -18.24 3.20
C ASP A 234 -20.59 -17.33 3.53
N VAL A 235 -20.54 -16.20 2.83
CA VAL A 235 -19.42 -15.26 2.90
C VAL A 235 -19.27 -14.68 4.30
N GLU A 236 -20.33 -14.71 5.10
CA GLU A 236 -20.30 -14.31 6.51
C GLU A 236 -19.55 -15.31 7.37
N LYS A 237 -19.67 -16.62 7.10
CA LYS A 237 -18.88 -17.67 7.77
C LYS A 237 -17.39 -17.55 7.45
N LEU A 238 -17.03 -17.28 6.19
CA LEU A 238 -15.63 -17.05 5.80
C LEU A 238 -15.06 -15.77 6.45
N ARG A 239 -15.87 -14.71 6.60
CA ARG A 239 -15.50 -13.50 7.34
C ARG A 239 -15.31 -13.76 8.83
N ALA A 240 -16.24 -14.48 9.46
CA ALA A 240 -16.15 -14.83 10.87
C ALA A 240 -14.93 -15.72 11.16
N GLU A 241 -14.66 -16.72 10.31
CA GLU A 241 -13.47 -17.57 10.41
C GLU A 241 -12.18 -16.74 10.25
N ARG A 242 -12.13 -15.82 9.27
CA ARG A 242 -10.99 -14.92 9.10
C ARG A 242 -10.76 -14.04 10.32
N LEU A 243 -11.81 -13.42 10.85
CA LEU A 243 -11.73 -12.52 12.00
C LEU A 243 -11.28 -13.29 13.26
N LEU A 244 -11.74 -14.52 13.44
CA LEU A 244 -11.29 -15.41 14.52
C LEU A 244 -9.80 -15.78 14.36
N ARG A 245 -9.32 -16.08 13.14
CA ARG A 245 -7.89 -16.31 12.88
C ARG A 245 -7.06 -15.07 13.21
N GLU A 246 -7.44 -13.89 12.71
CA GLU A 246 -6.77 -12.61 12.98
C GLU A 246 -6.75 -12.28 14.48
N GLN A 247 -7.82 -12.59 15.23
CA GLN A 247 -7.83 -12.49 16.70
C GLN A 247 -6.86 -13.46 17.37
N THR A 248 -6.81 -14.74 16.96
CA THR A 248 -5.88 -15.72 17.56
C THR A 248 -4.42 -15.38 17.28
N GLU A 249 -4.11 -14.85 16.09
CA GLU A 249 -2.77 -14.36 15.76
C GLU A 249 -2.42 -13.11 16.57
N LYS A 250 -3.36 -12.18 16.76
CA LYS A 250 -3.18 -11.00 17.63
C LYS A 250 -2.94 -11.38 19.09
N LEU A 251 -3.71 -12.32 19.65
CA LEU A 251 -3.48 -12.82 21.02
C LEU A 251 -2.12 -13.52 21.15
N ARG A 252 -1.68 -14.23 20.10
CA ARG A 252 -0.37 -14.87 20.06
C ARG A 252 0.78 -13.86 20.00
N THR A 253 0.66 -12.79 19.22
CA THR A 253 1.68 -11.72 19.17
C THR A 253 1.69 -10.89 20.45
N GLU A 254 0.52 -10.58 21.01
CA GLU A 254 0.37 -9.95 22.32
C GLU A 254 1.02 -10.76 23.44
N ALA A 255 0.79 -12.07 23.50
CA ALA A 255 1.43 -12.96 24.47
C ALA A 255 2.97 -13.04 24.31
N LEU A 256 3.50 -12.86 23.10
CA LEU A 256 4.94 -12.75 22.86
C LEU A 256 5.48 -11.38 23.30
N LEU A 257 4.73 -10.30 23.06
CA LEU A 257 5.10 -8.95 23.50
C LEU A 257 5.00 -8.77 25.02
N ALA A 258 4.02 -9.38 25.69
CA ALA A 258 3.93 -9.41 27.15
C ALA A 258 5.14 -10.11 27.77
N LYS A 259 5.55 -11.26 27.22
CA LYS A 259 6.80 -11.96 27.60
C LYS A 259 8.05 -11.11 27.39
N LEU A 260 8.07 -10.24 26.38
CA LEU A 260 9.19 -9.31 26.12
C LEU A 260 9.18 -8.10 27.06
N ARG A 261 8.00 -7.65 27.49
CA ARG A 261 7.82 -6.53 28.43
C ARG A 261 7.98 -6.92 29.90
N GLY A 262 7.80 -8.20 30.23
CA GLY A 262 7.79 -8.69 31.60
C GLY A 262 6.41 -8.65 32.28
N ASP A 263 5.36 -8.33 31.51
CA ASP A 263 3.97 -8.28 32.03
C ASP A 263 3.45 -9.71 32.33
N PRO A 264 2.72 -9.93 33.44
CA PRO A 264 2.20 -11.25 33.79
C PRO A 264 1.14 -11.71 32.78
N VAL A 265 1.47 -12.75 32.00
CA VAL A 265 0.56 -13.35 31.01
C VAL A 265 -0.65 -13.98 31.72
N PRO A 266 -1.90 -13.69 31.30
CA PRO A 266 -3.10 -14.32 31.87
C PRO A 266 -3.07 -15.85 31.71
N THR A 267 -2.83 -16.56 32.80
CA THR A 267 -2.65 -18.02 32.82
C THR A 267 -4.00 -18.75 32.79
N VAL A 268 -4.63 -18.82 31.61
CA VAL A 268 -5.76 -19.73 31.40
C VAL A 268 -5.23 -21.17 31.45
N ALA A 269 -5.69 -21.94 32.44
CA ALA A 269 -5.18 -23.28 32.71
C ALA A 269 -5.27 -24.21 31.47
N PRO A 270 -4.17 -24.87 31.06
CA PRO A 270 -4.17 -25.69 29.87
C PRO A 270 -4.96 -26.98 30.09
N LYS A 271 -6.13 -27.10 29.46
CA LYS A 271 -6.72 -28.42 29.18
C LYS A 271 -5.72 -29.22 28.34
N THR A 272 -5.49 -30.46 28.73
CA THR A 272 -4.44 -31.32 28.16
C THR A 272 -4.52 -31.40 26.64
N PRO A 273 -3.40 -31.20 25.90
CA PRO A 273 -3.44 -31.28 24.45
C PRO A 273 -3.73 -32.73 24.01
N PRO A 274 -4.65 -32.95 23.04
CA PRO A 274 -4.82 -34.27 22.46
C PRO A 274 -3.52 -34.68 21.76
N LYS A 275 -3.07 -35.92 22.02
CA LYS A 275 -1.85 -36.49 21.43
C LYS A 275 -1.91 -36.34 19.90
N SER A 276 -0.94 -35.64 19.32
CA SER A 276 -0.90 -35.44 17.88
C SER A 276 -0.67 -36.77 17.18
N ILE A 277 -1.56 -37.11 16.24
CA ILE A 277 -1.44 -38.33 15.42
C ILE A 277 -0.35 -38.08 14.37
N ILE A 278 0.91 -38.29 14.77
CA ILE A 278 2.07 -38.15 13.90
C ILE A 278 2.01 -39.25 12.84
N LYS A 279 1.77 -38.86 11.59
CA LYS A 279 1.77 -39.78 10.44
C LYS A 279 3.19 -40.26 10.17
N GLN A 280 3.39 -41.58 10.13
CA GLN A 280 4.68 -42.18 9.79
C GLN A 280 5.11 -41.75 8.38
N LYS A 281 6.37 -41.31 8.25
CA LYS A 281 6.94 -40.85 6.97
C LYS A 281 7.36 -41.99 6.03
N TYR A 282 7.60 -43.18 6.57
CA TYR A 282 8.17 -44.33 5.85
C TYR A 282 7.42 -45.62 6.21
N ASN A 283 7.38 -46.58 5.28
CA ASN A 283 6.79 -47.90 5.50
C ASN A 283 7.66 -48.70 6.49
N SER A 284 7.04 -49.18 7.57
CA SER A 284 7.68 -49.93 8.66
C SER A 284 8.29 -51.28 8.24
N GLN A 285 7.84 -51.87 7.12
CA GLN A 285 8.42 -53.11 6.59
C GLN A 285 9.83 -52.92 6.02
N PHE A 286 10.13 -51.73 5.47
CA PHE A 286 11.40 -51.46 4.78
C PHE A 286 12.38 -50.66 5.64
N PHE A 287 11.88 -49.76 6.49
CA PHE A 287 12.72 -48.92 7.37
C PHE A 287 12.13 -48.82 8.79
N PRO A 288 12.14 -49.90 9.57
CA PRO A 288 11.51 -49.95 10.89
C PRO A 288 12.06 -48.91 11.87
N GLU A 289 13.38 -48.70 11.92
CA GLU A 289 14.02 -47.69 12.79
C GLU A 289 13.52 -46.27 12.48
N ILE A 290 13.41 -45.91 11.18
CA ILE A 290 13.02 -44.55 10.74
C ILE A 290 11.49 -44.37 10.79
N ALA A 291 10.71 -45.46 10.74
CA ALA A 291 9.26 -45.43 10.92
C ALA A 291 8.84 -45.26 12.40
N ARG A 292 9.65 -45.77 13.35
CA ARG A 292 9.40 -45.72 14.81
C ARG A 292 9.83 -44.40 15.47
N GLN A 293 9.45 -43.26 14.87
CA GLN A 293 9.96 -41.92 15.25
C GLN A 293 9.67 -41.46 16.69
N ASN A 294 8.81 -42.14 17.44
CA ASN A 294 8.50 -41.85 18.86
C ASN A 294 8.23 -43.11 19.71
N ALA A 295 8.67 -44.30 19.27
CA ALA A 295 8.53 -45.48 20.13
C ALA A 295 9.70 -45.51 21.12
N GLU A 296 9.42 -45.57 22.42
CA GLU A 296 10.47 -45.78 23.42
C GLU A 296 11.28 -47.04 23.06
N ARG A 297 12.61 -46.95 23.13
CA ARG A 297 13.49 -48.11 22.98
C ARG A 297 13.34 -49.00 24.21
N THR A 298 12.32 -49.86 24.19
CA THR A 298 12.26 -51.04 25.05
C THR A 298 13.55 -51.83 24.83
N PRO A 299 14.44 -51.96 25.83
CA PRO A 299 15.64 -52.77 25.65
C PRO A 299 15.23 -54.20 25.32
N SER A 300 15.84 -54.78 24.29
CA SER A 300 15.58 -56.16 23.90
C SER A 300 16.18 -57.09 24.95
N VAL A 301 15.41 -57.38 26.00
CA VAL A 301 15.74 -58.41 26.98
C VAL A 301 15.64 -59.76 26.29
N HIS A 302 16.76 -60.21 25.73
CA HIS A 302 16.88 -61.56 25.20
C HIS A 302 16.86 -62.51 26.41
N PRO A 303 15.87 -63.41 26.55
CA PRO A 303 15.92 -64.40 27.62
C PRO A 303 17.08 -65.34 27.31
N MET A 304 18.12 -65.32 28.15
CA MET A 304 19.15 -66.34 28.16
C MET A 304 18.45 -67.69 28.35
N ARG A 305 18.43 -68.52 27.32
CA ARG A 305 17.97 -69.90 27.42
C ARG A 305 19.11 -70.70 28.01
N GLU A 306 18.93 -71.16 29.24
CA GLU A 306 19.81 -72.16 29.84
C GLU A 306 19.63 -73.51 29.12
N GLN A 307 20.74 -74.26 29.09
CA GLN A 307 20.96 -75.59 28.50
C GLN A 307 21.11 -75.63 26.96
#